data_AF-A0A7J3DIY1-F1
#
_entry.id   AF-A0A7J3DIY1-F1
#
_cell.length_a   1.000
_cell.length_b   1.000
_cell.length_c   1.000
_cell.angle_alpha   90.00
_cell.angle_beta   90.00
_cell.angle_gamma   90.00
#
_symmetry.space_group_name_H-M   'P 1'
#
loop_
_entity.id
_entity.type
_entity.pdbx_description
1 polymer ?
#
loop_
_entity_poly.entity_id
_entity_poly.type
_entity_poly.pdbx_seq_one_letter_code
_entity_poly.pdbx_strand_id
1 'polypeptide(L)'
;MKAEIKEIEGKKYLLLPEDLSSSWLELFKLKDGFYLLTVPLEEVKKQPAPEEKLSEEEKRLLIDLSLIRFEKRTLANVKKSLSKKQLELLKSLIKRGYVSIFKKGKYKDVGVLNFSDKIFAMLKEEKRKIKEKEEEKKEGLESTKPFFTLTKDRQNEVNELVAKGYIAVMGMDNKIYIARQRDFYTLSNKIKKALMNEEKSAEEIARELGEDAEAVSVVLKILWAKGEVMEARKDLFALVE
;
A
#
# COMPACT_ATOMS: atom_id res chain seq x y z
N MET A 1 53.36 15.54 11.54
CA MET A 1 53.34 16.97 11.18
C MET A 1 53.24 17.77 12.46
N LYS A 2 54.13 18.75 12.68
CA LYS A 2 54.03 19.70 13.79
C LYS A 2 53.69 21.05 13.18
N ALA A 3 52.57 21.64 13.55
CA ALA A 3 52.29 23.04 13.25
C ALA A 3 52.98 23.90 14.32
N GLU A 4 53.61 24.99 13.90
CA GLU A 4 54.34 25.89 14.80
C GLU A 4 53.52 27.17 14.98
N ILE A 5 53.44 27.71 16.20
CA ILE A 5 52.77 28.99 16.43
C ILE A 5 53.85 30.06 16.53
N LYS A 6 53.79 31.08 15.67
CA LYS A 6 54.72 32.20 15.65
C LYS A 6 54.00 33.50 15.98
N GLU A 7 54.62 34.34 16.80
CA GLU A 7 54.09 35.67 17.13
C GLU A 7 54.78 36.74 16.29
N ILE A 8 54.00 37.56 15.59
CA ILE A 8 54.48 38.65 14.73
C ILE A 8 53.62 39.87 15.05
N GLU A 9 54.25 40.98 15.45
CA GLU A 9 53.57 42.24 15.82
C GLU A 9 52.44 42.08 16.87
N GLY A 10 52.65 41.18 17.84
CA GLY A 10 51.68 40.90 18.92
C GLY A 10 50.48 40.04 18.50
N LYS A 11 50.51 39.47 17.29
CA LYS A 11 49.50 38.51 16.79
C LYS A 11 50.12 37.13 16.63
N LYS A 12 49.40 36.08 17.03
CA LYS A 12 49.82 34.69 16.90
C LYS A 12 49.32 34.10 15.58
N TYR A 13 50.22 33.49 14.83
CA TYR A 13 49.99 32.86 13.55
C TYR A 13 50.33 31.37 13.65
N LEU A 14 49.49 30.51 13.06
CA LEU A 14 49.81 29.10 12.88
C LEU A 14 50.58 28.94 11.57
N LEU A 15 51.85 28.57 11.64
CA LEU A 15 52.67 28.24 10.49
C LEU A 15 52.38 26.80 10.07
N LEU A 16 51.93 26.66 8.83
CA LEU A 16 51.67 25.38 8.20
C LEU A 16 52.95 24.91 7.50
N PRO A 17 53.29 23.62 7.55
CA PRO A 17 54.37 23.03 6.74
C PRO A 17 54.21 23.37 5.25
N GLU A 18 55.32 23.55 4.53
CA GLU A 18 55.31 23.89 3.10
C GLU A 18 54.50 22.89 2.25
N ASP A 19 54.47 21.62 2.65
CA ASP A 19 53.69 20.55 2.01
C ASP A 19 52.16 20.82 2.00
N LEU A 20 51.68 21.70 2.89
CA LEU A 20 50.27 22.11 2.97
C LEU A 20 50.00 23.48 2.34
N SER A 21 51.03 24.21 1.90
CA SER A 21 50.91 25.58 1.39
C SER A 21 50.13 25.71 0.07
N SER A 22 50.03 24.63 -0.69
CA SER A 22 49.35 24.57 -1.99
C SER A 22 47.92 24.01 -1.92
N SER A 23 47.45 23.60 -0.75
CA SER A 23 46.09 23.06 -0.55
C SER A 23 45.17 24.10 0.08
N TRP A 24 43.96 24.28 -0.47
CA TRP A 24 42.91 25.00 0.22
C TRP A 24 42.56 24.22 1.49
N LEU A 25 42.69 24.81 2.67
CA LEU A 25 42.37 24.14 3.93
C LEU A 25 40.96 24.51 4.38
N GLU A 26 40.23 23.53 4.90
CA GLU A 26 38.94 23.77 5.53
C GLU A 26 39.11 23.94 7.04
N LEU A 27 38.45 24.95 7.60
CA LEU A 27 38.49 25.26 9.03
C LEU A 27 37.10 25.11 9.64
N PHE A 28 36.94 24.18 10.57
CA PHE A 28 35.70 23.94 11.28
C PHE A 28 35.83 24.40 12.74
N LYS A 29 34.95 25.31 13.18
CA LYS A 29 34.88 25.73 14.58
C LYS A 29 34.23 24.62 15.42
N LEU A 30 34.91 24.22 16.49
CA LEU A 30 34.40 23.27 17.48
C LEU A 30 33.91 24.01 18.73
N LYS A 31 33.31 23.27 19.68
CA LYS A 31 32.95 23.82 20.99
C LYS A 31 34.21 24.20 21.78
N ASP A 32 34.05 25.10 22.75
CA ASP A 32 35.10 25.52 23.68
C ASP A 32 36.33 26.20 23.04
N GLY A 33 36.12 26.85 21.89
CA GLY A 33 37.16 27.66 21.22
C GLY A 33 38.18 26.85 20.43
N PHE A 34 37.97 25.54 20.27
CA PHE A 34 38.80 24.69 19.42
C PHE A 34 38.42 24.82 17.94
N TYR A 35 39.38 24.50 17.06
CA TYR A 35 39.18 24.48 15.61
C TYR A 35 39.79 23.19 15.04
N LEU A 36 39.10 22.59 14.06
CA LEU A 36 39.59 21.47 13.27
C LEU A 36 40.03 21.98 11.91
N LEU A 37 41.29 21.73 11.55
CA LEU A 37 41.80 21.94 10.19
C LEU A 37 41.78 20.61 9.44
N THR A 38 41.17 20.60 8.27
CA THR A 38 41.22 19.43 7.38
C THR A 38 41.77 19.82 6.02
N VAL A 39 42.58 18.94 5.45
CA VAL A 39 42.83 18.96 4.01
C VAL A 39 41.55 18.40 3.37
N PRO A 40 40.95 19.10 2.41
CA PRO A 40 39.80 18.60 1.70
C PRO A 40 40.21 17.28 1.08
N LEU A 41 39.46 16.23 1.42
CA LEU A 41 39.59 14.96 0.73
C LEU A 41 39.40 15.29 -0.74
N GLU A 42 40.40 15.02 -1.59
CA GLU A 42 40.19 15.00 -3.03
C GLU A 42 38.90 14.23 -3.23
N GLU A 43 37.86 14.90 -3.72
CA GLU A 43 36.66 14.20 -4.11
C GLU A 43 37.17 13.17 -5.10
N VAL A 44 37.19 11.90 -4.68
CA VAL A 44 37.39 10.78 -5.59
C VAL A 44 36.37 11.08 -6.66
N LYS A 45 36.83 11.54 -7.82
CA LYS A 45 36.00 11.88 -8.95
C LYS A 45 35.32 10.58 -9.30
N LYS A 46 34.19 10.31 -8.64
CA LYS A 46 33.20 9.36 -9.09
C LYS A 46 32.79 9.99 -10.40
N GLN A 47 33.43 9.54 -11.47
CA GLN A 47 32.95 9.80 -12.82
C GLN A 47 31.45 9.62 -12.72
N PRO A 48 30.65 10.65 -13.05
CA PRO A 48 29.21 10.47 -13.09
C PRO A 48 29.00 9.38 -14.12
N ALA A 49 28.75 8.16 -13.62
CA ALA A 49 28.33 7.06 -14.46
C ALA A 49 27.15 7.63 -15.27
N PRO A 50 27.14 7.44 -16.60
CA PRO A 50 26.07 7.95 -17.44
C PRO A 50 24.74 7.62 -16.75
N GLU A 51 23.85 8.60 -16.63
CA GLU A 51 22.52 8.42 -16.07
C GLU A 51 21.71 7.50 -16.99
N GLU A 52 22.08 6.22 -17.02
CA GLU A 52 21.37 5.19 -17.72
C GLU A 52 20.04 5.02 -16.99
N LYS A 53 18.99 5.56 -17.58
CA LYS A 53 17.62 5.35 -17.14
C LYS A 53 17.37 3.85 -17.02
N LEU A 54 16.80 3.44 -15.88
CA LEU A 54 16.36 2.06 -15.68
C LEU A 54 15.29 1.71 -16.73
N SER A 55 15.45 0.56 -17.38
CA SER A 55 14.40 0.02 -18.24
C SER A 55 13.17 -0.39 -17.41
N GLU A 56 12.01 -0.51 -18.06
CA GLU A 56 10.78 -0.93 -17.38
C GLU A 56 10.90 -2.34 -16.77
N GLU A 57 11.64 -3.25 -17.42
CA GLU A 57 11.90 -4.59 -16.90
C GLU A 57 12.76 -4.55 -15.61
N GLU A 58 13.76 -3.67 -15.58
CA GLU A 58 14.62 -3.47 -14.39
C GLU A 58 13.85 -2.83 -13.24
N LYS A 59 13.01 -1.82 -13.53
CA LYS A 59 12.15 -1.20 -12.52
C LYS A 59 11.22 -2.21 -11.88
N ARG A 60 10.56 -3.03 -12.71
CA ARG A 60 9.64 -4.08 -12.22
C ARG A 60 10.36 -5.09 -11.34
N LEU A 61 11.54 -5.55 -11.75
CA LEU A 61 12.35 -6.45 -10.94
C LEU A 61 12.72 -5.82 -9.59
N LEU A 62 13.13 -4.55 -9.56
CA LEU A 62 13.46 -3.86 -8.32
C LEU A 62 12.24 -3.72 -7.40
N ILE A 63 11.06 -3.42 -7.95
CA ILE A 63 9.80 -3.36 -7.19
C ILE A 63 9.49 -4.74 -6.58
N ASP A 64 9.51 -5.80 -7.37
CA ASP A 64 9.24 -7.17 -6.91
C ASP A 64 10.18 -7.59 -5.79
N LEU A 65 11.49 -7.33 -5.97
CA LEU A 65 12.49 -7.59 -4.92
C LEU A 65 12.22 -6.76 -3.67
N SER A 66 11.77 -5.52 -3.82
CA SER A 66 11.52 -4.63 -2.68
C SER A 66 10.37 -5.12 -1.80
N LEU A 67 9.38 -5.82 -2.35
CA LEU A 67 8.25 -6.39 -1.62
C LEU A 67 8.68 -7.55 -0.69
N ILE A 68 9.81 -8.19 -0.98
CA ILE A 68 10.37 -9.24 -0.12
C ILE A 68 10.95 -8.60 1.16
N ARG A 69 10.57 -9.14 2.32
CA ARG A 69 11.13 -8.75 3.63
C ARG A 69 12.66 -8.80 3.59
N PHE A 70 13.30 -7.82 4.21
CA PHE A 70 14.76 -7.63 4.13
C PHE A 70 15.53 -8.91 4.50
N GLU A 71 15.16 -9.56 5.61
CA GLU A 71 15.75 -10.80 6.11
C GLU A 71 15.71 -11.94 5.09
N LYS A 72 14.70 -11.94 4.20
CA LYS A 72 14.46 -12.98 3.21
C LYS A 72 15.04 -12.63 1.83
N ARG A 73 15.62 -11.45 1.64
CA ARG A 73 16.25 -11.01 0.38
C ARG A 73 17.67 -11.58 0.21
N THR A 74 17.88 -12.84 0.55
CA THR A 74 19.15 -13.53 0.35
C THR A 74 19.26 -13.99 -1.11
N LEU A 75 20.48 -14.07 -1.65
CA LEU A 75 20.69 -14.52 -3.03
C LEU A 75 20.10 -15.92 -3.29
N ALA A 76 20.21 -16.82 -2.33
CA ALA A 76 19.66 -18.17 -2.44
C ALA A 76 18.13 -18.17 -2.56
N ASN A 77 17.44 -17.32 -1.79
CA ASN A 77 15.98 -17.23 -1.83
C ASN A 77 15.50 -16.52 -3.10
N VAL A 78 16.13 -15.40 -3.45
CA VAL A 78 15.80 -14.62 -4.64
C VAL A 78 16.03 -15.41 -5.93
N LYS A 79 17.07 -16.24 -6.00
CA LYS A 79 17.32 -17.11 -7.16
C LYS A 79 16.19 -18.11 -7.44
N LYS A 80 15.44 -18.52 -6.41
CA LYS A 80 14.31 -19.46 -6.58
C LYS A 80 13.09 -18.79 -7.20
N SER A 81 12.93 -17.49 -7.02
CA SER A 81 11.77 -16.74 -7.52
C SER A 81 12.00 -16.03 -8.85
N LEU A 82 13.24 -16.02 -9.37
CA LEU A 82 13.60 -15.29 -10.60
C LEU A 82 13.87 -16.24 -11.76
N SER A 83 13.42 -15.85 -12.95
CA SER A 83 13.78 -16.49 -14.22
C SER A 83 15.26 -16.23 -14.60
N LYS A 84 15.80 -17.02 -15.55
CA LYS A 84 17.17 -16.82 -16.07
C LYS A 84 17.41 -15.40 -16.58
N LYS A 85 16.46 -14.82 -17.31
CA LYS A 85 16.53 -13.44 -17.81
C LYS A 85 16.60 -12.42 -16.67
N GLN A 86 15.77 -12.59 -15.64
CA GLN A 86 15.77 -11.71 -14.45
C GLN A 86 17.05 -11.83 -13.63
N LEU A 87 17.69 -13.01 -13.59
CA LEU A 87 18.98 -13.19 -12.93
C LEU A 87 20.09 -12.42 -13.64
N GLU A 88 20.10 -12.38 -14.96
CA GLU A 88 21.04 -11.55 -15.73
C GLU A 88 20.79 -10.05 -15.49
N LEU A 89 19.53 -9.62 -15.44
CA LEU A 89 19.19 -8.24 -15.08
C LEU A 89 19.67 -7.90 -13.66
N LEU A 90 19.48 -8.79 -12.69
CA LEU A 90 19.96 -8.59 -11.32
C LEU A 90 21.49 -8.44 -11.26
N LYS A 91 22.24 -9.25 -12.01
CA LYS A 91 23.71 -9.10 -12.10
C LYS A 91 24.10 -7.74 -12.67
N SER A 92 23.41 -7.29 -13.73
CA SER A 92 23.62 -5.96 -14.31
C SER A 92 23.35 -4.84 -13.29
N LEU A 93 22.23 -4.93 -12.55
CA LEU A 93 21.86 -3.95 -11.52
C LEU A 93 22.85 -3.91 -10.34
N ILE A 94 23.46 -5.05 -9.99
CA ILE A 94 24.53 -5.11 -8.99
C ILE A 94 25.79 -4.42 -9.52
N LYS A 95 26.19 -4.72 -10.76
CA LYS A 95 27.36 -4.10 -11.41
C LYS A 95 27.21 -2.58 -11.54
N ARG A 96 26.00 -2.10 -11.85
CA ARG A 96 25.65 -0.68 -11.97
C ARG A 96 25.50 0.03 -10.60
N GLY A 97 25.57 -0.72 -9.49
CA GLY A 97 25.49 -0.15 -8.14
C GLY A 97 24.09 0.24 -7.67
N TYR A 98 23.04 -0.22 -8.36
CA TYR A 98 21.66 -0.06 -7.89
C TYR A 98 21.33 -1.05 -6.76
N VAL A 99 21.94 -2.22 -6.80
CA VAL A 99 21.79 -3.27 -5.78
C VAL A 99 23.17 -3.62 -5.22
N SER A 100 23.26 -3.79 -3.90
CA SER A 100 24.49 -4.21 -3.22
C SER A 100 24.20 -5.40 -2.30
N ILE A 101 25.24 -6.15 -1.93
CA ILE A 101 25.11 -7.27 -0.98
C ILE A 101 25.60 -6.78 0.38
N PHE A 102 24.66 -6.64 1.32
CA PHE A 102 24.95 -6.30 2.70
C PHE A 102 25.42 -7.53 3.47
N LYS A 103 26.66 -7.49 3.97
CA LYS A 103 27.31 -8.59 4.71
C LYS A 103 27.75 -8.20 6.12
N LYS A 104 26.97 -7.40 6.86
CA LYS A 104 27.29 -7.04 8.26
C LYS A 104 26.39 -7.76 9.26
N GLY A 105 26.87 -7.86 10.50
CA GLY A 105 26.14 -8.46 11.63
C GLY A 105 25.76 -9.93 11.38
N LYS A 106 24.49 -10.26 11.56
CA LYS A 106 23.92 -11.61 11.35
C LYS A 106 23.92 -12.10 9.89
N TYR A 107 24.37 -11.28 8.94
CA TYR A 107 24.35 -11.59 7.51
C TYR A 107 25.74 -11.71 6.87
N LYS A 108 26.82 -11.86 7.66
CA LYS A 108 28.19 -11.97 7.16
C LYS A 108 28.36 -13.09 6.13
N ASP A 109 27.80 -14.27 6.43
CA ASP A 109 27.98 -15.46 5.61
C ASP A 109 26.97 -15.54 4.45
N VAL A 110 25.73 -15.13 4.71
CA VAL A 110 24.62 -15.30 3.75
C VAL A 110 24.50 -14.13 2.77
N GLY A 111 24.72 -12.91 3.26
CA GLY A 111 24.49 -11.68 2.50
C GLY A 111 23.02 -11.41 2.19
N VAL A 112 22.62 -10.14 2.22
CA VAL A 112 21.25 -9.70 1.89
C VAL A 112 21.31 -8.60 0.83
N LEU A 113 20.39 -8.65 -0.14
CA LEU A 113 20.29 -7.60 -1.16
C LEU A 113 19.78 -6.30 -0.54
N ASN A 114 20.58 -5.25 -0.71
CA ASN A 114 20.29 -3.89 -0.32
C ASN A 114 20.16 -2.99 -1.56
N PHE A 115 19.30 -1.98 -1.49
CA PHE A 115 19.09 -1.03 -2.57
C PHE A 115 19.89 0.24 -2.30
N SER A 116 20.45 0.86 -3.35
CA SER A 116 21.12 2.14 -3.20
C SER A 116 20.12 3.28 -2.98
N ASP A 117 20.58 4.35 -2.35
CA ASP A 117 19.74 5.53 -2.05
C ASP A 117 19.11 6.12 -3.31
N LYS A 118 19.81 6.02 -4.45
CA LYS A 118 19.35 6.48 -5.77
C LYS A 118 18.01 5.87 -6.19
N ILE A 119 17.77 4.60 -5.86
CA ILE A 119 16.51 3.89 -6.24
C ILE A 119 15.56 3.73 -5.07
N PHE A 120 16.01 3.96 -3.84
CA PHE A 120 15.20 3.75 -2.65
C PHE A 120 13.99 4.69 -2.63
N ALA A 121 14.15 5.95 -3.04
CA ALA A 121 13.05 6.91 -3.14
C ALA A 121 11.96 6.43 -4.12
N MET A 122 12.35 6.02 -5.33
CA MET A 122 11.45 5.45 -6.33
C MET A 122 10.70 4.22 -5.80
N LEU A 123 11.42 3.30 -5.16
CA LEU A 123 10.81 2.08 -4.60
C LEU A 123 9.85 2.38 -3.44
N LYS A 124 10.13 3.41 -2.63
CA LYS A 124 9.26 3.84 -1.53
C LYS A 124 7.94 4.39 -2.07
N GLU A 125 7.98 5.22 -3.11
CA GLU A 125 6.78 5.75 -3.75
C GLU A 125 5.93 4.65 -4.38
N GLU A 126 6.56 3.73 -5.12
CA GLU A 126 5.79 2.65 -5.76
C GLU A 126 5.18 1.66 -4.77
N LYS A 127 5.87 1.37 -3.66
CA LYS A 127 5.25 0.61 -2.56
C LYS A 127 4.04 1.31 -1.98
N ARG A 128 4.09 2.64 -1.86
CA ARG A 128 2.95 3.44 -1.37
C ARG A 128 1.76 3.31 -2.32
N LYS A 129 2.00 3.48 -3.63
CA LYS A 129 0.95 3.33 -4.67
C LYS A 129 0.37 1.91 -4.72
N ILE A 130 1.19 0.87 -4.52
CA ILE A 130 0.71 -0.52 -4.44
C ILE A 130 -0.18 -0.69 -3.21
N LYS A 131 0.22 -0.15 -2.06
CA LYS A 131 -0.56 -0.21 -0.82
C LYS A 131 -1.87 0.57 -0.94
N GLU A 132 -1.84 1.76 -1.54
CA GLU A 132 -3.04 2.57 -1.85
C GLU A 132 -3.99 1.80 -2.78
N LYS A 133 -3.49 1.17 -3.86
CA LYS A 133 -4.30 0.32 -4.74
C LYS A 133 -4.84 -0.95 -4.06
N GLU A 134 -4.10 -1.52 -3.12
CA GLU A 134 -4.56 -2.66 -2.31
C GLU A 134 -5.60 -2.23 -1.28
N GLU A 135 -5.51 -1.02 -0.74
CA GLU A 135 -6.49 -0.42 0.17
C GLU A 135 -7.77 -0.02 -0.58
N GLU A 136 -7.67 0.60 -1.76
CA GLU A 136 -8.80 0.83 -2.67
C GLU A 136 -9.49 -0.49 -3.07
N LYS A 137 -8.72 -1.57 -3.30
CA LYS A 137 -9.28 -2.91 -3.55
C LYS A 137 -9.95 -3.53 -2.34
N LYS A 138 -9.51 -3.20 -1.12
CA LYS A 138 -10.11 -3.70 0.13
C LYS A 138 -11.36 -2.92 0.52
N GLU A 139 -11.40 -1.62 0.27
CA GLU A 139 -12.63 -0.83 0.40
C GLU A 139 -13.65 -1.20 -0.68
N GLY A 140 -13.21 -1.66 -1.86
CA GLY A 140 -14.08 -2.24 -2.88
C GLY A 140 -14.63 -3.64 -2.57
N LEU A 141 -14.20 -4.32 -1.49
CA LEU A 141 -14.57 -5.73 -1.24
C LEU A 141 -15.98 -5.93 -0.64
N GLU A 142 -16.65 -4.87 -0.18
CA GLU A 142 -18.10 -4.96 0.14
C GLU A 142 -18.97 -5.11 -1.13
N SER A 143 -18.42 -4.88 -2.33
CA SER A 143 -19.17 -4.96 -3.59
C SER A 143 -19.37 -6.37 -4.19
N THR A 144 -18.92 -7.43 -3.51
CA THR A 144 -19.11 -8.82 -3.98
C THR A 144 -20.36 -9.49 -3.44
N LYS A 145 -20.84 -9.08 -2.26
CA LYS A 145 -22.05 -9.66 -1.67
C LYS A 145 -23.29 -9.23 -2.46
N PRO A 146 -24.19 -10.17 -2.81
CA PRO A 146 -25.40 -9.84 -3.55
C PRO A 146 -26.42 -9.05 -2.71
N PHE A 147 -26.31 -9.10 -1.38
CA PHE A 147 -27.19 -8.41 -0.43
C PHE A 147 -26.35 -7.86 0.72
N PHE A 148 -26.60 -6.62 1.13
CA PHE A 148 -25.96 -6.00 2.29
C PHE A 148 -26.71 -4.75 2.74
N THR A 149 -26.37 -4.26 3.93
CA THR A 149 -26.89 -3.00 4.48
C THR A 149 -25.77 -1.98 4.67
N LEU A 150 -26.04 -0.72 4.35
CA LEU A 150 -25.18 0.41 4.64
C LEU A 150 -25.85 1.36 5.63
N THR A 151 -25.05 2.18 6.29
CA THR A 151 -25.51 3.28 7.12
C THR A 151 -25.75 4.54 6.28
N LYS A 152 -26.61 5.45 6.74
CA LYS A 152 -27.05 6.65 6.00
C LYS A 152 -25.90 7.59 5.58
N ASP A 153 -24.82 7.63 6.34
CA ASP A 153 -23.61 8.42 6.04
C ASP A 153 -22.89 7.95 4.76
N ARG A 154 -23.15 6.73 4.30
CA ARG A 154 -22.58 6.15 3.08
C ARG A 154 -23.46 6.38 1.83
N GLN A 155 -24.35 7.37 1.86
CA GLN A 155 -25.28 7.66 0.74
C GLN A 155 -24.55 7.93 -0.59
N ASN A 156 -23.35 8.50 -0.57
CA ASN A 156 -22.57 8.77 -1.78
C ASN A 156 -22.21 7.48 -2.55
N GLU A 157 -21.97 6.37 -1.83
CA GLU A 157 -21.62 5.08 -2.43
C GLU A 157 -22.82 4.42 -3.13
N VAL A 158 -24.04 4.76 -2.70
CA VAL A 158 -25.28 4.22 -3.28
C VAL A 158 -25.40 4.57 -4.75
N ASN A 159 -25.05 5.80 -5.14
CA ASN A 159 -25.14 6.24 -6.54
C ASN A 159 -24.24 5.40 -7.45
N GLU A 160 -23.03 5.07 -6.97
CA GLU A 160 -22.11 4.21 -7.71
C GLU A 160 -22.61 2.77 -7.79
N LEU A 161 -23.19 2.24 -6.71
CA LEU A 161 -23.75 0.90 -6.67
C LEU A 161 -24.95 0.76 -7.60
N VAL A 162 -25.84 1.76 -7.63
CA VAL A 162 -26.98 1.79 -8.56
C VAL A 162 -26.48 1.80 -10.02
N ALA A 163 -25.45 2.58 -10.34
CA ALA A 163 -24.82 2.56 -11.67
C ALA A 163 -24.21 1.18 -12.02
N LYS A 164 -23.81 0.40 -11.01
CA LYS A 164 -23.29 -0.98 -11.16
C LYS A 164 -24.39 -2.05 -11.18
N GLY A 165 -25.68 -1.67 -11.23
CA GLY A 165 -26.81 -2.61 -11.32
C GLY A 165 -27.30 -3.15 -9.96
N TYR A 166 -27.13 -2.37 -8.90
CA TYR A 166 -27.77 -2.64 -7.61
C TYR A 166 -29.07 -1.84 -7.45
N ILE A 167 -29.99 -2.37 -6.64
CA ILE A 167 -31.19 -1.69 -6.15
C ILE A 167 -30.89 -1.29 -4.70
N ALA A 168 -31.21 -0.05 -4.34
CA ALA A 168 -31.04 0.45 -2.98
C ALA A 168 -32.32 1.16 -2.50
N VAL A 169 -32.71 0.91 -1.25
CA VAL A 169 -33.81 1.64 -0.58
C VAL A 169 -33.40 2.08 0.81
N MET A 170 -33.86 3.24 1.24
CA MET A 170 -33.67 3.71 2.62
C MET A 170 -34.82 3.21 3.49
N GLY A 171 -34.51 2.48 4.55
CA GLY A 171 -35.49 2.07 5.55
C GLY A 171 -35.74 3.18 6.58
N MET A 172 -36.82 3.02 7.35
CA MET A 172 -37.18 3.93 8.45
C MET A 172 -36.16 3.93 9.60
N ASP A 173 -35.31 2.90 9.67
CA ASP A 173 -34.24 2.74 10.66
C ASP A 173 -32.93 3.46 10.27
N ASN A 174 -32.96 4.35 9.26
CA ASN A 174 -31.79 5.04 8.70
C ASN A 174 -30.70 4.09 8.16
N LYS A 175 -31.08 2.87 7.77
CA LYS A 175 -30.22 1.96 7.01
C LYS A 175 -30.60 1.98 5.54
N ILE A 176 -29.63 1.69 4.69
CA ILE A 176 -29.78 1.56 3.25
C ILE A 176 -29.66 0.07 2.91
N TYR A 177 -30.74 -0.51 2.40
CA TYR A 177 -30.83 -1.91 2.04
C TYR A 177 -30.49 -2.06 0.57
N ILE A 178 -29.46 -2.84 0.25
CA ILE A 178 -28.88 -2.92 -1.09
C ILE A 178 -28.86 -4.36 -1.56
N ALA A 179 -29.39 -4.58 -2.77
CA ALA A 179 -29.41 -5.88 -3.42
C ALA A 179 -28.98 -5.78 -4.88
N ARG A 180 -28.18 -6.73 -5.37
CA ARG A 180 -27.87 -6.82 -6.80
C ARG A 180 -29.15 -7.14 -7.57
N GLN A 181 -29.42 -6.41 -8.64
CA GLN A 181 -30.72 -6.46 -9.33
C GLN A 181 -31.14 -7.89 -9.74
N ARG A 182 -30.23 -8.68 -10.32
CA ARG A 182 -30.50 -10.07 -10.72
C ARG A 182 -30.86 -10.97 -9.53
N ASP A 183 -30.11 -10.84 -8.44
CA ASP A 183 -30.27 -11.67 -7.25
C ASP A 183 -31.56 -11.27 -6.49
N PHE A 184 -31.88 -9.97 -6.46
CA PHE A 184 -33.16 -9.46 -5.95
C PHE A 184 -34.36 -10.09 -6.65
N TYR A 185 -34.42 -10.10 -7.99
CA TYR A 185 -35.58 -10.69 -8.69
C TYR A 185 -35.71 -12.20 -8.45
N THR A 186 -34.58 -12.90 -8.32
CA THR A 186 -34.60 -14.34 -8.06
C THR A 186 -35.13 -14.63 -6.66
N LEU A 187 -34.60 -13.95 -5.64
CA LEU A 187 -34.97 -14.19 -4.24
C LEU A 187 -36.36 -13.61 -3.91
N SER A 188 -36.72 -12.45 -4.43
CA SER A 188 -38.06 -11.86 -4.22
C SER A 188 -39.19 -12.78 -4.71
N ASN A 189 -39.03 -13.43 -5.85
CA ASN A 189 -40.03 -14.39 -6.34
C ASN A 189 -40.18 -15.61 -5.41
N LYS A 190 -39.10 -16.08 -4.78
CA LYS A 190 -39.17 -17.14 -3.78
C LYS A 190 -39.87 -16.66 -2.51
N ILE A 191 -39.49 -15.47 -2.02
CA ILE A 191 -40.06 -14.87 -0.81
C ILE A 191 -41.57 -14.64 -0.98
N LYS A 192 -42.00 -14.07 -2.10
CA LYS A 192 -43.43 -13.86 -2.37
C LYS A 192 -44.21 -15.18 -2.34
N LYS A 193 -43.67 -16.26 -2.93
CA LYS A 193 -44.29 -17.59 -2.86
C LYS A 193 -44.41 -18.10 -1.42
N ALA A 194 -43.39 -17.88 -0.59
CA ALA A 194 -43.41 -18.26 0.82
C ALA A 194 -44.45 -17.47 1.64
N LEU A 195 -44.77 -16.24 1.22
CA LEU A 195 -45.72 -15.32 1.85
C LEU A 195 -47.16 -15.40 1.31
N MET A 196 -47.46 -16.26 0.31
CA MET A 196 -48.76 -16.25 -0.38
C MET A 196 -49.99 -16.45 0.53
N ASN A 197 -49.85 -17.11 1.68
CA ASN A 197 -51.00 -17.44 2.53
C ASN A 197 -50.76 -17.17 4.02
N GLU A 198 -49.56 -16.70 4.40
CA GLU A 198 -49.16 -16.64 5.80
C GLU A 198 -48.21 -15.46 6.04
N GLU A 199 -48.38 -14.83 7.21
CA GLU A 199 -47.43 -13.87 7.74
C GLU A 199 -46.19 -14.61 8.26
N LYS A 200 -44.99 -14.22 7.83
CA LYS A 200 -43.75 -14.88 8.26
C LYS A 200 -42.65 -13.86 8.56
N SER A 201 -41.77 -14.22 9.48
CA SER A 201 -40.56 -13.46 9.79
C SER A 201 -39.45 -13.69 8.77
N ALA A 202 -38.47 -12.79 8.73
CA ALA A 202 -37.31 -12.95 7.85
C ALA A 202 -36.55 -14.26 8.16
N GLU A 203 -36.43 -14.61 9.44
CA GLU A 203 -35.75 -15.84 9.90
C GLU A 203 -36.48 -17.11 9.48
N GLU A 204 -37.81 -17.12 9.56
CA GLU A 204 -38.63 -18.25 9.14
C GLU A 204 -38.52 -18.48 7.63
N ILE A 205 -38.63 -17.41 6.84
CA ILE A 205 -38.50 -17.46 5.38
C ILE A 205 -37.08 -17.90 4.99
N ALA A 206 -36.05 -17.39 5.66
CA ALA A 206 -34.66 -17.78 5.41
C ALA A 206 -34.45 -19.27 5.65
N ARG A 207 -34.97 -19.80 6.75
CA ARG A 207 -34.90 -21.24 7.08
C ARG A 207 -35.67 -22.11 6.09
N GLU A 208 -36.86 -21.67 5.65
CA GLU A 208 -37.67 -22.38 4.66
C GLU A 208 -36.99 -22.44 3.29
N LEU A 209 -36.37 -21.34 2.87
CA LEU A 209 -35.72 -21.22 1.56
C LEU A 209 -34.27 -21.71 1.54
N GLY A 210 -33.66 -21.94 2.70
CA GLY A 210 -32.24 -22.26 2.83
C GLY A 210 -31.32 -21.10 2.43
N GLU A 211 -31.76 -19.87 2.68
CA GLU A 211 -31.08 -18.63 2.31
C GLU A 211 -30.54 -17.92 3.55
N ASP A 212 -29.65 -16.94 3.35
CA ASP A 212 -29.12 -16.12 4.43
C ASP A 212 -30.19 -15.15 5.00
N ALA A 213 -30.27 -15.03 6.33
CA ALA A 213 -31.28 -14.22 6.99
C ALA A 213 -31.12 -12.71 6.71
N GLU A 214 -29.88 -12.23 6.56
CA GLU A 214 -29.60 -10.83 6.17
C GLU A 214 -30.08 -10.59 4.74
N ALA A 215 -29.82 -11.52 3.82
CA ALA A 215 -30.29 -11.43 2.44
C ALA A 215 -31.82 -11.36 2.34
N VAL A 216 -32.53 -12.22 3.08
CA VAL A 216 -34.00 -12.21 3.13
C VAL A 216 -34.52 -10.90 3.72
N SER A 217 -33.92 -10.42 4.81
CA SER A 217 -34.28 -9.14 5.43
C SER A 217 -34.12 -7.97 4.47
N VAL A 218 -33.00 -7.91 3.73
CA VAL A 218 -32.75 -6.89 2.70
C VAL A 218 -33.83 -6.91 1.62
N VAL A 219 -34.16 -8.08 1.09
CA VAL A 219 -35.15 -8.19 0.02
C VAL A 219 -36.55 -7.83 0.52
N LEU A 220 -36.93 -8.24 1.74
CA LEU A 220 -38.21 -7.87 2.36
C LEU A 220 -38.33 -6.35 2.53
N LYS A 221 -37.27 -5.66 2.98
CA LYS A 221 -37.29 -4.20 3.13
C LYS A 221 -37.35 -3.49 1.78
N ILE A 222 -36.73 -4.02 0.73
CA ILE A 222 -36.88 -3.52 -0.65
C ILE A 222 -38.31 -3.73 -1.16
N LEU A 223 -38.92 -4.90 -0.95
CA LEU A 223 -40.30 -5.18 -1.35
C LEU A 223 -41.31 -4.31 -0.59
N TRP A 224 -41.05 -4.09 0.70
CA TRP A 224 -41.85 -3.21 1.54
C TRP A 224 -41.80 -1.75 1.06
N ALA A 225 -40.61 -1.25 0.74
CA ALA A 225 -40.46 0.10 0.17
C ALA A 225 -41.15 0.26 -1.20
N LYS A 226 -41.34 -0.84 -1.96
CA LYS A 226 -42.09 -0.87 -3.22
C LYS A 226 -43.59 -1.05 -3.04
N GLY A 227 -44.07 -1.27 -1.81
CA GLY A 227 -45.49 -1.54 -1.53
C GLY A 227 -45.96 -2.93 -1.94
N GLU A 228 -45.04 -3.86 -2.19
CA GLU A 228 -45.38 -5.24 -2.61
C GLU A 228 -45.58 -6.17 -1.40
N VAL A 229 -45.02 -5.80 -0.25
CA VAL A 229 -45.09 -6.52 1.03
C VAL A 229 -45.37 -5.49 2.12
N MET A 230 -46.15 -5.86 3.14
CA MET A 230 -46.36 -5.04 4.33
C MET A 230 -45.74 -5.70 5.56
N GLU A 231 -45.28 -4.88 6.50
CA GLU A 231 -44.79 -5.34 7.81
C GLU A 231 -45.94 -5.22 8.81
N ALA A 232 -46.65 -6.32 9.05
CA ALA A 232 -47.83 -6.36 9.93
C ALA A 232 -47.45 -6.09 11.39
N ARG A 233 -46.29 -6.61 11.81
CA ARG A 233 -45.64 -6.36 13.11
C ARG A 233 -44.13 -6.32 12.93
N LYS A 234 -43.40 -5.87 13.94
CA LYS A 234 -41.94 -5.83 13.91
C LYS A 234 -41.39 -7.21 13.48
N ASP A 235 -40.71 -7.22 12.34
CA ASP A 235 -40.13 -8.41 11.71
C ASP A 235 -41.13 -9.51 11.30
N LEU A 236 -42.38 -9.14 11.02
CA LEU A 236 -43.42 -10.05 10.52
C LEU A 236 -44.06 -9.47 9.27
N PHE A 237 -43.92 -10.18 8.15
CA PHE A 237 -44.24 -9.67 6.81
C PHE A 237 -45.38 -10.44 6.16
N ALA A 238 -46.19 -9.75 5.37
CA ALA A 238 -47.31 -10.28 4.59
C ALA A 238 -47.29 -9.70 3.17
N LEU A 239 -47.80 -10.45 2.18
CA LEU A 239 -48.05 -9.89 0.85
C LEU A 239 -49.18 -8.85 0.90
N VAL A 240 -49.03 -7.77 0.14
CA VAL A 240 -50.12 -6.81 -0.09
C VAL A 240 -50.98 -7.35 -1.22
N GLU A 241 -52.28 -7.55 -0.96
CA GLU A 241 -53.29 -7.95 -1.97
C GLU A 241 -53.60 -6.84 -2.98
#